data_AF-T0MFN6-F1
#
_entry.id   AF-T0MFN6-F1
#
_cell.length_a   1.000
_cell.length_b   1.000
_cell.length_c   1.000
_cell.angle_alpha   90.00
_cell.angle_beta   90.00
_cell.angle_gamma   90.00
#
_symmetry.space_group_name_H-M   'P 1'
#
loop_
_entity.id
_entity.type
_entity.pdbx_description
1 polymer ?
#
loop_
_entity_poly.entity_id
_entity_poly.type
_entity_poly.pdbx_seq_one_letter_code
_entity_poly.pdbx_strand_id
1 'polypeptide(L)'
;MLTLNFNFTIDNHPQLLHINTLIERKENIISFALEYKFEIIIENSVCISIQKNEKGFVYVFEFEDMNDAINFEQNSKCTVLNSTNFKKPSELEAEIVEYAEVYLKQDGCKKN
;
A
#
# COMPACT_ATOMS: atom_id res chain seq x y z
N MET A 1 0.92 13.84 -6.35
CA MET A 1 1.59 13.60 -5.06
C MET A 1 0.53 13.13 -4.09
N LEU A 2 0.70 11.95 -3.49
CA LEU A 2 -0.23 11.40 -2.50
C LEU A 2 0.24 11.78 -1.09
N THR A 3 -0.69 12.15 -0.22
CA THR A 3 -0.42 12.42 1.19
C THR A 3 -1.07 11.35 2.05
N LEU A 4 -0.24 10.57 2.74
CA LEU A 4 -0.67 9.61 3.74
C LEU A 4 -0.77 10.31 5.09
N ASN A 5 -1.96 10.32 5.69
CA ASN A 5 -2.19 10.77 7.05
C ASN A 5 -2.17 9.56 7.99
N PHE A 6 -1.23 9.55 8.93
CA PHE A 6 -1.14 8.46 9.88
C PHE A 6 -2.03 8.71 11.10
N ASN A 7 -2.72 7.68 11.56
CA ASN A 7 -3.60 7.76 12.73
C ASN A 7 -2.83 7.73 14.07
N PHE A 8 -1.73 8.47 14.16
CA PHE A 8 -0.97 8.70 15.39
C PHE A 8 -0.34 10.09 15.38
N THR A 9 0.03 10.56 16.57
CA THR A 9 0.71 11.85 16.75
C THR A 9 2.05 11.64 17.44
N ILE A 10 3.01 12.52 17.14
CA ILE A 10 4.28 12.63 17.87
C ILE A 10 4.30 14.06 18.41
N ASP A 11 4.48 14.23 19.72
CA ASP A 11 4.44 15.54 20.40
C ASP A 11 3.17 16.35 20.10
N ASN A 12 2.01 15.68 20.03
CA ASN A 12 0.71 16.25 19.63
C ASN A 12 0.63 16.74 18.16
N HIS A 13 1.59 16.38 17.32
CA HIS A 13 1.57 16.70 15.89
C HIS A 13 1.20 15.49 15.03
N PRO A 14 0.18 15.59 14.16
CA PRO A 14 -0.15 14.56 13.19
C PRO A 14 1.04 14.26 12.27
N GLN A 15 1.23 12.99 11.94
CA GLN A 15 2.29 12.59 11.04
C GLN A 15 1.75 12.41 9.62
N LEU A 16 2.34 13.17 8.70
CA LEU A 16 2.02 13.14 7.27
C LEU A 16 3.23 12.64 6.49
N LEU A 17 3.00 11.77 5.51
CA LEU A 17 4.02 11.36 4.55
C LEU A 17 3.57 11.71 3.13
N HIS A 18 4.40 12.47 2.42
CA HIS A 18 4.17 12.81 1.03
C HIS A 18 4.91 11.83 0.12
N ILE A 19 4.17 11.17 -0.76
CA ILE A 19 4.68 10.15 -1.67
C ILE A 19 4.46 10.61 -3.11
N ASN A 20 5.54 10.53 -3.89
CA ASN A 20 5.48 10.74 -5.33
C ASN A 20 5.03 9.44 -6.00
N THR A 21 3.72 9.28 -6.15
CA THR A 21 3.10 8.25 -6.99
C THR A 21 2.27 8.90 -8.09
N LEU A 22 2.15 8.19 -9.21
CA LEU A 22 1.11 8.45 -10.19
C LEU A 22 -0.24 8.02 -9.59
N ILE A 23 -1.24 8.86 -9.76
CA ILE A 23 -2.63 8.57 -9.42
C ILE A 23 -3.38 8.60 -10.75
N GLU A 24 -4.04 7.50 -11.08
CA GLU A 24 -4.84 7.37 -12.27
C GLU A 24 -6.31 7.28 -11.88
N ARG A 25 -7.19 7.97 -12.61
CA ARG A 25 -8.63 7.90 -12.42
C ARG A 25 -9.32 7.50 -13.72
N LYS A 26 -10.33 6.64 -13.60
CA LYS A 26 -11.29 6.35 -14.66
C LYS A 26 -12.69 6.33 -14.03
N GLU A 27 -13.52 7.30 -14.43
CA GLU A 27 -14.86 7.49 -13.84
C GLU A 27 -14.78 7.65 -12.31
N ASN A 28 -15.43 6.76 -11.55
CA ASN A 28 -15.43 6.68 -10.08
C ASN A 28 -14.31 5.77 -9.52
N ILE A 29 -13.40 5.26 -10.35
CA ILE A 29 -12.32 4.37 -9.93
C ILE A 29 -10.99 5.13 -9.91
N ILE A 30 -10.22 4.92 -8.84
CA ILE A 30 -8.86 5.46 -8.70
C ILE A 30 -7.88 4.34 -8.42
N SER A 31 -6.72 4.41 -9.05
CA SER A 31 -5.58 3.56 -8.75
C SER A 31 -4.30 4.34 -8.50
N PHE A 32 -3.49 3.84 -7.58
CA PHE A 32 -2.14 4.36 -7.31
C PHE A 32 -1.24 3.25 -6.75
N ALA A 33 0.07 3.46 -6.79
CA ALA A 33 1.06 2.50 -6.34
C ALA A 33 1.84 3.01 -5.12
N LEU A 34 2.15 2.10 -4.19
CA LEU A 34 2.98 2.36 -3.03
C LEU A 34 4.05 1.29 -2.89
N GLU A 35 5.24 1.66 -2.43
CA GLU A 35 6.35 0.71 -2.23
C GLU A 35 6.03 -0.32 -1.13
N TYR A 36 5.35 0.14 -0.06
CA TYR A 36 4.98 -0.68 1.08
C TYR A 36 3.48 -0.89 1.16
N LYS A 37 3.09 -2.05 1.69
CA LYS A 37 1.68 -2.34 1.96
C LYS A 37 1.24 -1.60 3.22
N PHE A 38 0.33 -0.66 3.04
CA PHE A 38 -0.41 0.00 4.10
C PHE A 38 -1.88 -0.39 4.08
N GLU A 39 -2.51 -0.36 5.25
CA GLU A 39 -3.96 -0.40 5.38
C GLU A 39 -4.48 1.04 5.26
N ILE A 40 -5.12 1.34 4.13
CA ILE A 40 -5.51 2.70 3.73
C ILE A 40 -7.03 2.77 3.64
N ILE A 41 -7.59 3.85 4.18
CA ILE A 41 -8.96 4.27 3.93
C ILE A 41 -8.99 5.61 3.21
N ILE A 42 -9.99 5.75 2.36
CA ILE A 42 -10.34 6.99 1.69
C ILE A 42 -11.84 7.19 1.88
N GLU A 43 -12.23 8.40 2.28
CA GLU A 43 -13.63 8.77 2.49
C GLU A 43 -14.46 8.52 1.22
N ASN A 44 -15.70 8.05 1.40
CA ASN A 44 -16.65 7.72 0.33
C ASN A 44 -16.11 6.75 -0.74
N SER A 45 -15.26 5.81 -0.33
CA SER A 45 -14.71 4.79 -1.23
C SER A 45 -14.54 3.44 -0.57
N VAL A 46 -14.44 2.40 -1.40
CA VAL A 46 -14.12 1.03 -1.00
C VAL A 46 -12.86 0.58 -1.72
N CYS A 47 -11.93 -0.01 -0.99
CA CYS A 47 -10.76 -0.65 -1.59
C CYS A 47 -11.21 -1.97 -2.23
N ILE A 48 -11.25 -2.02 -3.57
CA ILE A 48 -11.71 -3.20 -4.31
C ILE A 48 -10.55 -4.14 -4.71
N SER A 49 -9.30 -3.64 -4.72
CA SER A 49 -8.14 -4.47 -5.03
C SER A 49 -6.85 -3.93 -4.44
N ILE A 50 -6.00 -4.86 -3.97
CA ILE A 50 -4.60 -4.59 -3.62
C ILE A 50 -3.75 -5.70 -4.26
N GLN A 51 -2.87 -5.35 -5.20
CA GLN A 51 -2.03 -6.30 -5.92
C GLN A 51 -0.55 -6.02 -5.67
N LYS A 52 0.22 -7.07 -5.35
CA LYS A 52 1.69 -6.96 -5.23
C LYS A 52 2.33 -7.14 -6.60
N ASN A 53 3.30 -6.29 -6.94
CA ASN A 53 4.19 -6.45 -8.08
C ASN A 53 5.65 -6.34 -7.64
N GLU A 54 6.61 -6.37 -8.58
CA GLU A 54 8.04 -6.28 -8.28
C GLU A 54 8.46 -4.96 -7.62
N LYS A 55 7.66 -3.90 -7.76
CA LYS A 55 7.97 -2.54 -7.32
C LYS A 55 7.15 -2.07 -6.10
N GLY A 56 6.25 -2.91 -5.60
CA GLY A 56 5.40 -2.58 -4.45
C GLY A 56 3.97 -3.12 -4.58
N PHE A 57 3.01 -2.28 -4.23
CA PHE A 57 1.59 -2.59 -4.11
C PHE A 57 0.75 -1.59 -4.90
N VAL A 58 -0.11 -2.09 -5.78
CA VAL A 58 -1.09 -1.31 -6.52
C VAL A 58 -2.43 -1.38 -5.81
N TYR A 59 -2.98 -0.23 -5.50
CA TYR A 59 -4.27 -0.06 -4.85
C TYR A 59 -5.30 0.37 -5.88
N VAL A 60 -6.51 -0.17 -5.78
CA VAL A 60 -7.67 0.25 -6.58
C VAL A 60 -8.83 0.53 -5.63
N PHE A 61 -9.37 1.74 -5.72
CA PHE A 61 -10.50 2.22 -4.96
C PHE A 61 -11.66 2.55 -5.90
N GLU A 62 -12.85 2.15 -5.50
CA GLU A 62 -14.11 2.55 -6.13
C GLU A 62 -14.83 3.53 -5.22
N PHE A 63 -15.18 4.70 -5.74
CA PHE A 63 -15.91 5.74 -5.03
C PHE A 63 -17.41 5.60 -5.25
N GLU A 64 -18.20 6.06 -4.28
CA GLU A 64 -19.67 6.07 -4.37
C GLU A 64 -20.16 6.87 -5.57
N ASP A 65 -19.51 7.99 -5.88
CA ASP A 65 -19.77 8.77 -7.09
C ASP A 65 -18.50 9.34 -7.76
N MET A 66 -18.70 9.87 -8.96
CA MET A 66 -17.62 10.43 -9.78
C MET A 66 -17.03 11.73 -9.21
N ASN A 67 -17.83 12.53 -8.50
CA ASN A 67 -17.36 13.79 -7.93
C ASN A 67 -16.37 13.52 -6.80
N ASP A 68 -16.63 12.51 -5.98
CA ASP A 68 -15.71 12.12 -4.90
C ASP A 68 -14.38 11.59 -5.44
N ALA A 69 -14.40 10.83 -6.54
CA ALA A 69 -13.18 10.43 -7.22
C ALA A 69 -12.40 11.64 -7.78
N ILE A 70 -13.08 12.62 -8.37
CA ILE A 70 -12.44 13.86 -8.85
C ILE A 70 -11.85 14.65 -7.67
N ASN A 71 -12.58 14.75 -6.57
CA ASN A 71 -12.13 15.43 -5.36
C ASN A 71 -10.87 14.76 -4.79
N PHE A 72 -10.83 13.42 -4.77
CA PHE A 72 -9.63 12.71 -4.37
C PHE A 72 -8.47 12.93 -5.35
N GLU A 73 -8.68 12.88 -6.66
CA GLU A 73 -7.62 13.12 -7.64
C GLU A 73 -6.95 14.49 -7.42
N GLN A 74 -7.73 15.52 -7.11
CA GLN A 74 -7.24 16.88 -6.85
C GLN A 74 -6.53 17.03 -5.49
N ASN A 75 -7.04 16.40 -4.44
CA ASN A 75 -6.52 16.57 -3.08
C ASN A 75 -5.47 15.53 -2.69
N SER A 76 -5.63 14.31 -3.20
CA SER A 76 -4.74 13.16 -3.05
C SER A 76 -4.37 12.86 -1.59
N LYS A 77 -5.37 12.79 -0.70
CA LYS A 77 -5.19 12.53 0.73
C LYS A 77 -5.92 11.28 1.15
N CYS A 78 -5.24 10.40 1.89
CA CYS A 78 -5.84 9.22 2.48
C CYS A 78 -5.32 8.98 3.90
N THR A 79 -6.05 8.18 4.68
CA THR A 79 -5.68 7.87 6.06
C THR A 79 -5.15 6.46 6.14
N VAL A 80 -4.03 6.27 6.82
CA VAL A 80 -3.45 4.98 7.13
C VAL A 80 -4.01 4.54 8.48
N LEU A 81 -4.86 3.50 8.47
CA LEU A 81 -5.53 2.99 9.67
C LEU A 81 -4.55 2.32 10.63
N ASN A 82 -3.60 1.59 10.06
CA ASN A 82 -2.65 0.84 10.84
C ASN A 82 -1.27 1.02 10.21
N SER A 83 -0.49 1.95 10.75
CA SER A 83 0.96 1.96 10.52
C SER A 83 1.59 0.89 11.37
N THR A 84 1.24 -0.37 11.14
CA THR A 84 2.04 -1.56 11.47
C THR A 84 1.23 -2.85 11.41
N ASN A 85 1.54 -3.67 10.42
CA ASN A 85 1.95 -5.02 10.81
C ASN A 85 3.40 -4.88 11.26
N PHE A 86 3.63 -4.61 12.54
CA PHE A 86 4.92 -4.95 13.15
C PHE A 86 4.92 -6.47 13.10
N LYS A 87 5.45 -7.02 12.01
CA LYS A 87 5.70 -8.46 11.98
C LYS A 87 6.57 -8.74 13.17
N LYS A 88 6.13 -9.67 14.02
CA LYS A 88 7.01 -10.14 15.08
C LYS A 88 8.31 -10.62 14.43
N PRO A 89 9.48 -10.45 15.05
CA PRO A 89 10.73 -10.96 14.49
C PRO A 89 10.61 -12.41 13.97
N SER A 90 9.82 -13.24 14.65
CA SER A 90 9.47 -14.61 14.24
C SER A 90 8.76 -14.73 12.89
N GLU A 91 7.90 -13.77 12.53
CA GLU A 91 7.18 -13.74 11.25
C GLU A 91 8.09 -13.28 10.11
N LEU A 92 9.04 -12.37 10.40
CA LEU A 92 10.11 -12.00 9.48
C LEU A 92 11.07 -13.18 9.26
N GLU A 93 11.44 -13.89 10.33
CA GLU A 93 12.28 -15.09 10.24
C GLU A 93 11.62 -16.18 9.40
N ALA A 94 10.31 -16.41 9.57
CA ALA A 94 9.58 -17.40 8.78
C ALA A 94 9.61 -17.07 7.27
N GLU A 95 9.42 -15.81 6.89
CA GLU A 95 9.50 -15.40 5.48
C GLU A 95 10.91 -15.50 4.89
N ILE A 96 11.95 -15.23 5.71
CA ILE A 96 13.35 -15.40 5.30
C ILE A 96 13.66 -16.88 5.07
N VAL A 97 13.19 -17.76 5.97
CA VAL A 97 13.33 -19.22 5.83
C VAL A 97 12.60 -19.71 4.58
N GLU A 98 11.36 -19.29 4.38
CA GLU A 98 10.57 -19.67 3.20
C GLU A 98 11.26 -19.22 1.89
N TYR A 99 11.76 -17.99 1.84
CA TYR A 99 12.56 -17.50 0.72
C TYR A 99 13.84 -18.33 0.51
N ALA A 100 14.60 -18.59 1.56
CA ALA A 100 15.83 -19.38 1.49
C ALA A 100 15.56 -20.82 1.02
N GLU A 101 14.48 -21.45 1.49
CA GLU A 101 14.09 -22.78 1.04
C GLU A 101 13.69 -22.81 -0.43
N VAL A 102 12.93 -21.82 -0.89
CA VAL A 102 12.55 -21.70 -2.31
C VAL A 102 13.80 -21.46 -3.17
N TYR A 103 14.70 -20.59 -2.74
CA TYR A 103 15.95 -20.29 -3.43
C TYR A 103 16.87 -21.53 -3.52
N LEU A 104 17.05 -22.26 -2.40
CA LEU A 104 17.83 -23.50 -2.35
C LEU A 104 17.21 -24.63 -3.18
N LYS A 105 15.88 -24.67 -3.27
CA LYS A 105 15.16 -25.63 -4.14
C LYS A 105 15.26 -25.24 -5.62
N GLN A 106 15.42 -23.96 -5.95
CA GLN A 106 15.54 -23.47 -7.34
C GLN A 106 16.98 -23.58 -7.88
N ASP A 107 18.01 -23.34 -7.05
CA ASP A 107 19.43 -23.52 -7.44
C ASP A 107 19.96 -24.96 -7.17
N GLY A 108 19.15 -25.83 -6.56
CA GLY A 108 19.48 -27.22 -6.25
C GLY A 108 19.48 -28.21 -7.43
N CYS A 109 19.14 -27.77 -8.65
CA CYS A 109 19.15 -28.61 -9.86
C CYS A 109 19.98 -28.03 -11.00
N LYS A 110 21.17 -27.49 -10.71
CA LYS A 110 22.30 -27.53 -11.65
C LYS A 110 23.58 -27.95 -10.95
N LYS A 111 23.63 -29.22 -10.51
CA LYS A 111 24.91 -29.90 -10.35
C LYS A 111 25.41 -30.29 -11.74
N ASN A 112 26.43 -29.58 -12.22
CA ASN A 112 27.38 -30.13 -13.18
C ASN A 112 28.11 -31.33 -12.55
#